data_AF-A0A2M8NW08-F1
#
_entry.id   AF-A0A2M8NW08-F1
#
_cell.length_a   1.000
_cell.length_b   1.000
_cell.length_c   1.000
_cell.angle_alpha   90.00
_cell.angle_beta   90.00
_cell.angle_gamma   90.00
#
_symmetry.space_group_name_H-M   'P 1'
#
loop_
_entity.id
_entity.type
_entity.pdbx_description
1 polymer ?
#
loop_
_entity_poly.entity_id
_entity_poly.type
_entity_poly.pdbx_seq_one_letter_code
_entity_poly.pdbx_strand_id
1 'polypeptide(L)'
;MSQPITSSSVFVVSGGARGITAYCVEVMAEYYKCKFILMGRSELHPDPEWAQSAPDEASLKTAAMNTLKAQGEKPTPTAVQNMTRAVLASRE
;
A
#
# COMPACT_ATOMS: atom_id res chain seq x y z
N MET A 1 8.20 25.17 -25.36
CA MET A 1 7.30 25.78 -24.36
C MET A 1 6.73 24.67 -23.50
N SER A 2 6.87 24.72 -22.18
CA SER A 2 6.20 23.79 -21.27
C SER A 2 4.74 24.20 -21.13
N GLN A 3 3.83 23.22 -21.13
CA GLN A 3 2.41 23.50 -20.83
C GLN A 3 2.24 23.77 -19.32
N PRO A 4 1.37 24.73 -18.93
CA PRO A 4 1.05 24.94 -17.53
C PRO A 4 0.36 23.72 -16.93
N ILE A 5 0.66 23.42 -15.67
CA ILE A 5 -0.01 22.33 -14.94
C ILE A 5 -1.39 22.82 -14.52
N THR A 6 -2.42 22.04 -14.84
CA THR A 6 -3.82 22.32 -14.50
C THR A 6 -4.46 21.07 -13.90
N SER A 7 -5.69 21.19 -13.39
CA SER A 7 -6.47 20.05 -12.91
C SER A 7 -6.78 19.01 -14.00
N SER A 8 -6.69 19.40 -15.28
CA SER A 8 -6.85 18.49 -16.42
C SER A 8 -5.57 17.73 -16.79
N SER A 9 -4.41 18.13 -16.24
CA SER A 9 -3.14 17.48 -16.49
C SER A 9 -3.12 16.05 -15.93
N VAL A 10 -2.49 15.14 -16.67
CA VAL A 10 -2.31 13.74 -16.27
C VAL A 10 -0.82 13.44 -16.19
N PHE A 11 -0.37 12.96 -15.04
CA PHE A 11 1.02 12.54 -14.82
C PHE A 11 1.09 11.02 -14.77
N VAL A 12 2.06 10.45 -15.49
CA VAL A 12 2.45 9.05 -15.33
C VAL A 12 3.67 9.01 -14.42
N VAL A 13 3.57 8.27 -13.32
CA VAL A 13 4.59 8.22 -12.27
C VAL A 13 5.01 6.79 -12.03
N SER A 14 6.29 6.48 -12.29
CA SER A 14 6.89 5.21 -11.90
C SER A 14 7.21 5.22 -10.40
N GLY A 15 6.79 4.18 -9.66
CA GLY A 15 7.12 4.00 -8.24
C GLY A 15 6.44 4.98 -7.30
N GLY A 16 5.30 5.56 -7.68
CA GLY A 16 4.61 6.59 -6.90
C GLY A 16 3.75 6.10 -5.74
N ALA A 17 3.82 4.82 -5.40
CA ALA A 17 2.97 4.18 -4.41
C ALA A 17 3.52 4.26 -2.97
N ARG A 18 4.84 4.47 -2.81
CA ARG A 18 5.47 4.65 -1.48
C ARG A 18 6.65 5.62 -1.50
N GLY A 19 7.08 6.02 -0.30
CA GLY A 19 8.29 6.82 -0.10
C GLY A 19 8.17 8.26 -0.61
N ILE A 20 9.31 8.83 -1.02
CA ILE A 20 9.39 10.25 -1.40
C ILE A 20 8.52 10.55 -2.64
N THR A 21 8.45 9.63 -3.60
CA THR A 21 7.63 9.83 -4.80
C THR A 21 6.15 9.94 -4.47
N ALA A 22 5.64 9.07 -3.58
CA ALA A 22 4.25 9.14 -3.11
C ALA A 22 3.97 10.48 -2.43
N TYR A 23 4.86 10.91 -1.52
CA TYR A 23 4.75 12.21 -0.87
C TYR A 23 4.73 13.38 -1.86
N CYS A 24 5.59 13.38 -2.88
CA CYS A 24 5.56 14.39 -3.93
C CYS A 24 4.23 14.39 -4.70
N VAL A 25 3.71 13.20 -5.03
CA VAL A 25 2.41 13.06 -5.72
C VAL A 25 1.27 13.59 -4.86
N GLU A 26 1.24 13.28 -3.56
CA GLU A 26 0.22 13.79 -2.62
C GLU A 26 0.21 15.32 -2.58
N VAL A 27 1.38 15.93 -2.40
CA VAL A 27 1.53 17.40 -2.37
C VAL A 27 1.12 18.03 -3.70
N MET A 28 1.52 17.43 -4.83
CA MET A 28 1.12 17.91 -6.15
C MET A 28 -0.38 17.77 -6.39
N ALA A 29 -0.98 16.66 -5.96
CA ALA A 29 -2.41 16.43 -6.05
C ALA A 29 -3.18 17.44 -5.20
N GLU A 30 -2.69 17.75 -3.99
CA GLU A 30 -3.29 18.75 -3.13
C GLU A 30 -3.25 20.15 -3.77
N TYR A 31 -2.10 20.55 -4.33
CA TYR A 31 -1.89 21.89 -4.86
C TYR A 31 -2.55 22.10 -6.24
N TYR A 32 -2.34 21.17 -7.19
CA TYR A 32 -2.78 21.33 -8.58
C TYR A 32 -4.11 20.64 -8.90
N LYS A 33 -4.59 19.75 -8.04
CA LYS A 33 -5.83 18.96 -8.25
C LYS A 33 -5.83 18.22 -9.59
N CYS A 34 -4.66 17.78 -10.04
CA CYS A 34 -4.45 17.05 -11.30
C CYS A 34 -4.60 15.53 -11.11
N LYS A 35 -4.45 14.76 -12.19
CA LYS A 35 -4.62 13.30 -12.19
C LYS A 35 -3.27 12.59 -12.28
N PHE A 36 -3.19 11.42 -11.64
CA PHE A 36 -1.98 10.60 -11.61
C PHE A 36 -2.28 9.16 -12.01
N ILE A 37 -1.39 8.58 -12.79
CA ILE A 37 -1.34 7.15 -13.10
C ILE A 37 -0.05 6.63 -12.44
N LEU A 38 -0.20 5.86 -11.37
CA LEU A 38 0.93 5.28 -10.64
C LEU A 38 1.24 3.90 -11.22
N MET A 39 2.50 3.68 -11.61
CA MET A 39 2.96 2.40 -12.15
C MET A 39 4.06 1.83 -11.26
N GLY A 40 3.93 0.56 -10.87
CA GLY A 40 4.90 -0.17 -10.08
C GLY A 40 5.19 -1.55 -10.69
N ARG A 41 6.17 -2.26 -10.12
CA ARG A 41 6.45 -3.67 -10.47
C ARG A 41 5.63 -4.67 -9.66
N SER A 42 5.12 -4.23 -8.51
CA SER A 42 4.29 -5.06 -7.64
C SER A 42 2.88 -5.14 -8.21
N GLU A 43 2.33 -6.34 -8.23
CA GLU A 43 0.90 -6.52 -8.50
C GLU A 43 0.09 -6.07 -7.29
N LEU A 44 -1.03 -5.40 -7.57
CA LEU A 44 -1.99 -5.02 -6.54
C LEU A 44 -2.89 -6.23 -6.29
N HIS A 45 -2.73 -6.88 -5.14
CA HIS A 45 -3.62 -7.95 -4.71
C HIS A 45 -4.62 -7.43 -3.67
N PRO A 46 -5.88 -7.91 -3.72
CA PRO A 46 -6.81 -7.66 -2.64
C PRO A 46 -6.28 -8.26 -1.34
N ASP A 47 -6.64 -7.63 -0.23
CA ASP A 47 -6.29 -8.17 1.08
C ASP A 47 -6.84 -9.59 1.25
N PRO A 48 -6.02 -10.52 1.77
CA PRO A 48 -6.52 -11.84 2.14
C PRO A 48 -7.60 -11.70 3.22
N GLU A 49 -8.53 -12.66 3.30
CA GLU A 49 -9.70 -12.60 4.18
C GLU A 49 -9.36 -12.24 5.64
N TRP A 50 -8.26 -12.80 6.16
CA TRP A 50 -7.79 -12.52 7.51
C TRP A 50 -7.36 -11.06 7.74
N ALA A 51 -6.97 -10.33 6.70
CA ALA A 51 -6.43 -8.97 6.79
C ALA A 51 -7.47 -7.87 6.49
N GLN A 52 -8.62 -8.20 5.89
CA GLN A 52 -9.60 -7.21 5.42
C GLN A 52 -10.13 -6.29 6.53
N SER A 53 -10.31 -6.82 7.74
CA SER A 53 -10.79 -6.06 8.90
C SER A 53 -9.67 -5.44 9.75
N ALA A 54 -8.42 -5.47 9.28
CA ALA A 54 -7.25 -4.99 9.98
C ALA A 54 -6.66 -3.75 9.28
N PRO A 55 -7.11 -2.53 9.63
CA PRO A 55 -6.70 -1.32 8.93
C PRO A 55 -5.26 -0.88 9.24
N ASP A 56 -4.77 -1.18 10.45
CA ASP A 56 -3.45 -0.76 10.93
C ASP A 56 -2.52 -1.94 11.22
N GLU A 57 -1.22 -1.67 11.35
CA GLU A 57 -0.21 -2.71 11.54
C GLU A 57 -0.43 -3.55 12.82
N ALA A 58 -0.95 -2.95 13.90
CA ALA A 58 -1.16 -3.66 15.16
C ALA A 58 -2.33 -4.66 15.06
N SER A 59 -3.46 -4.22 14.48
CA SER A 59 -4.58 -5.09 14.16
C SER A 59 -4.19 -6.18 13.16
N LEU A 60 -3.33 -5.86 12.19
CA LEU A 60 -2.84 -6.81 11.18
C LEU A 60 -1.96 -7.90 11.79
N LYS A 61 -1.06 -7.54 12.73
CA LYS A 61 -0.26 -8.53 13.49
C LYS A 61 -1.16 -9.44 14.32
N THR A 62 -2.20 -8.89 14.93
CA THR A 62 -3.18 -9.65 15.72
C THR A 62 -3.95 -10.63 14.85
N ALA A 63 -4.41 -10.20 13.68
CA ALA A 63 -5.10 -11.05 12.73
C ALA A 63 -4.21 -12.16 12.15
N ALA A 64 -2.94 -11.86 11.83
CA ALA A 64 -1.96 -12.84 11.40
C ALA A 64 -1.71 -13.90 12.50
N MET A 65 -1.54 -13.49 13.76
CA MET A 65 -1.39 -14.41 14.89
C MET A 65 -2.60 -15.35 15.04
N ASN A 66 -3.82 -14.81 14.93
CA ASN A 66 -5.04 -15.60 15.05
C ASN A 66 -5.19 -16.60 13.90
N THR A 67 -4.82 -16.19 12.69
CA THR A 67 -4.83 -17.05 11.50
C THR A 67 -3.88 -18.24 11.65
N LEU A 68 -2.64 -17.99 12.08
CA LEU A 68 -1.65 -19.05 12.32
C LEU A 68 -2.13 -20.03 13.40
N LYS A 69 -2.70 -19.52 14.49
CA LYS A 69 -3.28 -20.36 15.55
C LYS A 69 -4.44 -21.22 15.04
N ALA A 70 -5.33 -20.66 14.23
CA ALA A 70 -6.47 -21.38 13.65
C ALA A 70 -6.02 -22.48 12.68
N GLN A 71 -4.87 -22.30 12.02
CA GLN A 71 -4.24 -23.28 11.13
C GLN A 71 -3.43 -24.35 11.88
N GLY A 72 -3.33 -24.26 13.21
CA GLY A 72 -2.50 -25.16 14.03
C GLY A 72 -1.00 -24.87 13.96
N GLU A 73 -0.62 -23.75 13.35
CA GLU A 73 0.77 -23.30 13.25
C GLU A 73 1.18 -22.46 14.46
N LYS A 74 2.50 -22.44 14.75
CA LYS A 74 3.03 -21.59 15.84
C LYS A 74 3.17 -20.15 15.33
N PRO A 75 2.55 -19.15 16.00
CA PRO A 75 2.67 -17.74 15.62
C PRO A 75 4.01 -17.16 16.04
N THR A 76 5.08 -17.58 15.35
CA THR A 76 6.43 -17.04 15.61
C THR A 76 6.50 -15.56 15.17
N PRO A 77 7.33 -14.74 15.83
CA PRO A 77 7.50 -13.33 15.43
C PRO A 77 7.84 -13.16 13.94
N THR A 78 8.70 -14.03 13.41
CA THR A 78 9.09 -14.02 11.99
C THR A 78 7.93 -14.37 11.06
N ALA A 79 7.13 -15.40 11.38
CA ALA A 79 5.98 -15.77 10.56
C ALA A 79 4.92 -14.65 10.51
N VAL A 80 4.61 -14.08 11.68
CA VAL A 80 3.67 -12.95 11.80
C VAL A 80 4.19 -11.74 11.01
N GLN A 81 5.47 -11.39 11.15
CA GLN A 81 6.09 -10.29 10.39
C GLN A 81 6.07 -10.52 8.89
N ASN A 82 6.33 -11.73 8.42
CA ASN A 82 6.31 -12.03 6.98
C ASN A 82 4.89 -11.90 6.41
N MET A 83 3.88 -12.44 7.12
CA MET A 83 2.48 -12.32 6.72
C MET A 83 2.02 -10.87 6.68
N THR A 84 2.31 -10.08 7.72
CA THR A 84 1.91 -8.67 7.75
C THR A 84 2.66 -7.83 6.71
N ARG A 85 3.96 -8.06 6.51
CA ARG A 85 4.76 -7.34 5.51
C ARG A 85 4.27 -7.59 4.09
N ALA A 86 3.85 -8.82 3.76
CA ALA A 86 3.30 -9.13 2.45
C ALA A 86 2.02 -8.33 2.16
N VAL A 87 1.12 -8.22 3.14
CA VAL A 87 -0.11 -7.43 3.00
C VAL A 87 0.20 -5.93 2.91
N LEU A 88 1.05 -5.40 3.80
CA LEU A 88 1.43 -3.98 3.77
C LEU A 88 2.08 -3.60 2.43
N ALA A 89 2.95 -4.46 1.89
CA ALA A 89 3.57 -4.22 0.60
C ALA A 89 2.58 -4.22 -0.59
N SER A 90 1.43 -4.90 -0.46
CA SER A 90 0.35 -4.91 -1.45
C SER A 90 -0.61 -3.72 -1.30
N ARG A 91 -0.73 -3.15 -0.10
CA ARG A 91 -1.50 -1.92 0.16
C ARG A 91 -0.76 -0.65 -0.27
N GLU A 92 0.55 -0.75 -0.48
CA GLU A 92 1.45 0.31 -0.97
C GLU A 92 1.78 0.18 -2.46
#